data_AF-A0A369S345-F1
#
_entry.id   AF-A0A369S345-F1
#
_cell.length_a   1.000
_cell.length_b   1.000
_cell.length_c   1.000
_cell.angle_alpha   90.00
_cell.angle_beta   90.00
_cell.angle_gamma   90.00
#
_symmetry.space_group_name_H-M   'P 1'
#
loop_
_entity.id
_entity.type
_entity.pdbx_description
1 polymer ?
#
loop_
_entity_poly.entity_id
_entity_poly.type
_entity_poly.pdbx_seq_one_letter_code
_entity_poly.pdbx_strand_id
1 'polypeptide(L)'
;MGSAGGKLITTDNHVRVDHSNRTQPFTLSKRNKKIIRQTWKKISANKIENGVLVFFKLFQIIPDAKQYFTSVEFFNDMKDLIKDPLVRSHGLRFMKAIETMLEIEFDSNGCIFLFSAIGNRHCSYGIEADYLDYVPQAFRFMLTKALGNNYTDKIASVWDEILSHIIKAMQDKVREGTKLKEDKEEVARRISSAYLTDKKGEDCKSTTNGSEDSPNVM
;
A
#
# COMPACT_ATOMS: atom_id res chain seq x y z
N MET A 1 -23.37 -8.51 -55.63
CA MET A 1 -23.84 -7.43 -54.75
C MET A 1 -23.46 -7.80 -53.32
N GLY A 2 -22.39 -7.22 -52.80
CA GLY A 2 -21.91 -7.50 -51.45
C GLY A 2 -21.46 -6.22 -50.77
N SER A 3 -21.91 -6.01 -49.54
CA SER A 3 -21.28 -5.29 -48.42
C SER A 3 -22.30 -5.30 -47.27
N ALA A 4 -22.22 -6.20 -46.29
CA ALA A 4 -21.34 -6.14 -45.11
C ALA A 4 -21.51 -4.83 -44.32
N GLY A 5 -22.51 -4.80 -43.43
CA GLY A 5 -22.69 -3.78 -42.39
C GLY A 5 -21.95 -4.18 -41.13
N GLY A 6 -21.18 -3.23 -40.59
CA GLY A 6 -20.20 -3.42 -39.53
C GLY A 6 -20.77 -3.92 -38.20
N LYS A 7 -19.99 -4.79 -37.56
CA LYS A 7 -20.23 -5.31 -36.21
C LYS A 7 -19.65 -4.30 -35.21
N LEU A 8 -20.49 -3.80 -34.32
CA LEU A 8 -20.09 -3.01 -33.16
C LEU A 8 -19.25 -3.92 -32.25
N ILE A 9 -17.95 -3.66 -32.12
CA ILE A 9 -17.07 -4.37 -31.19
C ILE A 9 -16.89 -3.48 -29.96
N THR A 10 -17.75 -3.68 -28.96
CA THR A 10 -17.50 -3.19 -27.61
C THR A 10 -16.49 -4.13 -26.95
N THR A 11 -15.22 -3.74 -26.90
CA THR A 11 -14.20 -4.52 -26.17
C THR A 11 -14.35 -4.23 -24.68
N ASP A 12 -14.89 -5.22 -23.97
CA ASP A 12 -15.00 -5.25 -22.52
C ASP A 12 -13.59 -5.45 -21.93
N ASN A 13 -12.93 -4.33 -21.56
CA ASN A 13 -11.61 -4.34 -20.92
C ASN A 13 -11.76 -4.67 -19.43
N HIS A 14 -12.06 -5.93 -19.13
CA HIS A 14 -12.05 -6.43 -17.76
C HIS A 14 -10.59 -6.66 -17.34
N VAL A 15 -10.05 -5.76 -16.52
CA VAL A 15 -8.74 -5.93 -15.87
C VAL A 15 -8.78 -7.23 -15.06
N ARG A 16 -8.07 -8.27 -15.52
CA ARG A 16 -7.90 -9.52 -14.77
C ARG A 16 -6.86 -9.27 -13.68
N VAL A 17 -7.34 -9.02 -12.46
CA VAL A 17 -6.51 -9.14 -11.26
C VAL A 17 -6.25 -10.63 -11.06
N ASP A 18 -4.98 -11.04 -10.99
CA ASP A 18 -4.63 -12.42 -10.63
C ASP A 18 -4.90 -12.61 -9.13
N HIS A 19 -5.86 -13.48 -8.81
CA HIS A 19 -6.29 -13.74 -7.44
C HIS A 19 -5.45 -14.80 -6.73
N SER A 20 -4.53 -15.48 -7.44
CA SER A 20 -3.78 -16.62 -6.93
C SER A 20 -2.79 -16.29 -5.81
N ASN A 21 -2.40 -15.02 -5.66
CA ASN A 21 -1.40 -14.57 -4.70
C ASN A 21 -1.96 -13.70 -3.56
N ARG A 22 -3.30 -13.71 -3.36
CA ARG A 22 -3.97 -12.96 -2.28
C ARG A 22 -3.79 -13.65 -0.92
N THR A 23 -3.85 -12.87 0.13
CA THR A 23 -3.90 -13.29 1.53
C THR A 23 -5.06 -14.25 1.71
N GLN A 24 -4.71 -15.43 2.19
CA GLN A 24 -5.66 -16.49 2.46
C GLN A 24 -6.17 -16.40 3.90
N PRO A 25 -7.38 -16.92 4.18
CA PRO A 25 -7.83 -17.11 5.55
C PRO A 25 -6.81 -17.90 6.37
N PHE A 26 -6.66 -17.53 7.64
CA PHE A 26 -5.71 -18.13 8.57
C PHE A 26 -6.41 -18.58 9.86
N THR A 27 -5.71 -19.37 10.68
CA THR A 27 -6.19 -19.76 12.00
C THR A 27 -5.03 -19.80 12.96
N LEU A 28 -5.16 -19.09 14.09
CA LEU A 28 -4.20 -19.19 15.19
C LEU A 28 -4.65 -20.23 16.21
N SER A 29 -3.72 -21.03 16.71
CA SER A 29 -3.98 -21.96 17.81
C SER A 29 -4.45 -21.21 19.08
N LYS A 30 -5.29 -21.86 19.90
CA LYS A 30 -5.73 -21.31 21.20
C LYS A 30 -4.54 -20.89 22.08
N ARG A 31 -3.45 -21.66 22.03
CA ARG A 31 -2.19 -21.36 22.75
C ARG A 31 -1.54 -20.08 22.23
N ASN A 32 -1.42 -19.92 20.91
CA ASN A 32 -0.81 -18.73 20.30
C ASN A 32 -1.66 -17.48 20.59
N LYS A 33 -2.99 -17.56 20.43
CA LYS A 33 -3.92 -16.47 20.82
C LYS A 33 -3.71 -16.04 22.28
N LYS A 34 -3.56 -17.00 23.20
CA LYS A 34 -3.32 -16.73 24.63
C LYS A 34 -1.98 -16.01 24.86
N ILE A 35 -0.90 -16.45 24.22
CA ILE A 35 0.43 -15.81 24.31
C ILE A 35 0.37 -14.36 23.82
N ILE A 36 -0.27 -14.12 22.68
CA ILE A 36 -0.44 -12.77 22.12
C ILE A 36 -1.21 -11.90 23.11
N ARG A 37 -2.36 -12.35 23.61
CA ARG A 37 -3.16 -11.58 24.57
C ARG A 37 -2.40 -11.29 25.86
N GLN A 38 -1.65 -12.25 26.39
CA GLN A 38 -0.89 -12.07 27.64
C GLN A 38 0.26 -11.07 27.46
N THR A 39 1.01 -11.16 26.37
CA THR A 39 2.09 -10.22 26.08
C THR A 39 1.56 -8.83 25.73
N TRP A 40 0.43 -8.76 25.01
CA TRP A 40 -0.22 -7.49 24.67
C TRP A 40 -0.59 -6.66 25.90
N LYS A 41 -1.04 -7.27 27.00
CA LYS A 41 -1.35 -6.53 28.25
C LYS A 41 -0.18 -5.69 28.75
N LYS A 42 1.06 -6.15 28.56
CA LYS A 42 2.27 -5.38 28.93
C LYS A 42 2.59 -4.32 27.88
N ILE A 43 2.54 -4.71 26.60
CA ILE A 43 2.83 -3.83 25.47
C ILE A 43 1.87 -2.63 25.42
N SER A 44 0.59 -2.87 25.70
CA SER A 44 -0.48 -1.86 25.59
C SER A 44 -0.55 -0.91 26.78
N ALA A 45 0.26 -1.09 27.82
CA ALA A 45 0.39 -0.12 28.91
C ALA A 45 1.03 1.19 28.41
N ASN A 46 1.98 1.10 27.47
CA ASN A 46 2.72 2.24 26.91
C ASN A 46 2.55 2.34 25.39
N LYS A 47 1.30 2.35 24.90
CA LYS A 47 0.99 2.28 23.45
C LYS A 47 1.74 3.31 22.61
N ILE A 48 1.74 4.57 23.05
CA ILE A 48 2.36 5.65 22.26
C ILE A 48 3.86 5.42 22.16
N GLU A 49 4.54 5.21 23.28
CA GLU A 49 5.98 5.01 23.31
C GLU A 49 6.40 3.76 22.53
N ASN A 50 5.72 2.64 22.74
CA ASN A 50 5.99 1.41 21.99
C ASN A 50 5.70 1.57 20.50
N GLY A 51 4.62 2.28 20.13
CA GLY A 51 4.30 2.59 18.74
C GLY A 51 5.41 3.42 18.09
N VAL A 52 5.86 4.50 18.74
CA VAL A 52 6.99 5.29 18.23
C VAL A 52 8.27 4.46 18.16
N LEU A 53 8.52 3.56 19.12
CA LEU A 53 9.69 2.69 19.12
C LEU A 53 9.73 1.75 17.90
N VAL A 54 8.57 1.27 17.43
CA VAL A 54 8.47 0.51 16.18
C VAL A 54 8.94 1.38 15.01
N PHE A 55 8.43 2.60 14.87
CA PHE A 55 8.82 3.49 13.77
C PHE A 55 10.27 3.96 13.87
N PHE A 56 10.77 4.25 15.07
CA PHE A 56 12.18 4.53 15.31
C PHE A 56 13.05 3.41 14.76
N LYS A 57 12.73 2.15 15.09
CA LYS A 57 13.49 1.01 14.58
C LYS A 57 13.31 0.82 13.07
N LEU A 58 12.11 1.04 12.54
CA LEU A 58 11.83 0.95 11.11
C LEU A 58 12.71 1.94 10.33
N PHE A 59 12.80 3.20 10.75
CA PHE A 59 13.64 4.21 10.10
C PHE A 59 15.14 3.93 10.21
N GLN A 60 15.58 3.10 11.16
CA GLN A 60 16.97 2.60 11.20
C GLN A 60 17.22 1.46 10.22
N ILE A 61 16.20 0.63 9.97
CA ILE A 61 16.28 -0.50 9.03
C ILE A 61 16.18 0.03 7.59
N ILE A 62 15.25 0.95 7.35
CA ILE A 62 14.92 1.52 6.05
C ILE A 62 14.82 3.06 6.17
N PRO A 63 15.94 3.78 6.08
CA PRO A 63 15.98 5.24 6.20
C PRO A 63 15.09 5.95 5.19
N ASP A 64 14.96 5.41 3.98
CA ASP A 64 14.13 5.98 2.91
C ASP A 64 12.65 6.07 3.31
N ALA A 65 12.18 5.28 4.28
CA ALA A 65 10.81 5.37 4.78
C ALA A 65 10.51 6.71 5.48
N LYS A 66 11.54 7.48 5.88
CA LYS A 66 11.39 8.81 6.46
C LYS A 66 10.74 9.80 5.47
N GLN A 67 10.89 9.60 4.16
CA GLN A 67 10.33 10.50 3.14
C GLN A 67 8.79 10.62 3.23
N TYR A 68 8.11 9.60 3.77
CA TYR A 68 6.66 9.60 3.96
C TYR A 68 6.21 10.37 5.21
N PHE A 69 7.16 10.90 5.99
CA PHE A 69 6.92 11.66 7.20
C PHE A 69 7.64 13.01 7.12
N THR A 70 6.88 14.08 6.88
CA THR A 70 7.41 15.42 6.57
C THR A 70 8.37 16.02 7.61
N SER A 71 8.33 15.56 8.86
CA SER A 71 9.14 16.07 9.97
C SER A 71 10.30 15.15 10.38
N VAL A 72 10.38 13.92 9.85
CA VAL A 72 11.27 12.88 10.42
C VAL A 72 12.72 12.98 9.97
N GLU A 73 13.00 13.66 8.84
CA GLU A 73 14.37 13.87 8.37
C GLU A 73 15.26 14.57 9.42
N PHE A 74 14.66 15.38 10.30
CA PHE A 74 15.36 16.13 11.34
C PHE A 74 15.57 15.37 12.66
N PHE A 75 15.05 14.14 12.77
CA PHE A 75 15.15 13.34 14.00
C PHE A 75 16.09 12.14 13.82
N ASN A 76 17.09 12.07 14.71
CA ASN A 76 18.05 10.96 14.79
C ASN A 76 17.97 10.16 16.09
N ASP A 77 17.32 10.70 17.12
CA ASP A 77 17.14 10.04 18.43
C ASP A 77 15.65 9.83 18.72
N MET A 78 15.35 8.74 19.41
CA MET A 78 14.04 8.43 19.98
C MET A 78 13.52 9.57 20.89
N LYS A 79 14.39 10.25 21.64
CA LYS A 79 14.00 11.37 22.52
C LYS A 79 13.36 12.54 21.77
N ASP A 80 13.68 12.72 20.50
CA ASP A 80 13.09 13.76 19.67
C ASP A 80 11.93 13.21 18.84
N LEU A 81 12.07 12.00 18.31
CA LEU A 81 11.01 11.33 17.56
C LEU A 81 9.73 11.15 18.38
N ILE A 82 9.83 10.90 19.69
CA ILE A 82 8.66 10.77 20.59
C ILE A 82 7.90 12.09 20.78
N LYS A 83 8.49 13.23 20.42
CA LYS A 83 7.83 14.55 20.48
C LYS A 83 7.09 14.86 19.18
N ASP A 84 7.41 14.16 18.09
CA ASP A 84 6.82 14.41 16.79
C ASP A 84 5.33 14.00 16.75
N PRO A 85 4.39 14.94 16.48
CA PRO A 85 2.97 14.65 16.53
C PRO A 85 2.54 13.65 15.45
N LEU A 86 3.17 13.65 14.28
CA LEU A 86 2.82 12.78 13.15
C LEU A 86 3.21 11.33 13.47
N VAL A 87 4.43 11.09 13.92
CA VAL A 87 4.93 9.76 14.31
C VAL A 87 4.20 9.25 15.54
N ARG A 88 3.94 10.08 16.55
CA ARG A 88 3.11 9.69 17.71
C ARG A 88 1.72 9.23 17.29
N SER A 89 1.05 10.01 16.44
CA SER A 89 -0.29 9.70 15.95
C SER A 89 -0.30 8.43 15.10
N HIS A 90 0.69 8.25 14.24
CA HIS A 90 0.80 7.05 13.42
C HIS A 90 1.15 5.80 14.25
N GLY A 91 2.10 5.92 15.19
CA GLY A 91 2.43 4.90 16.19
C GLY A 91 1.21 4.46 17.00
N LEU A 92 0.41 5.40 17.50
CA LEU A 92 -0.81 5.07 18.22
C LEU A 92 -1.84 4.35 17.33
N ARG A 93 -2.02 4.80 16.08
CA ARG A 93 -2.93 4.15 15.12
C ARG A 93 -2.48 2.73 14.78
N PHE A 94 -1.18 2.50 14.63
CA PHE A 94 -0.60 1.17 14.45
C PHE A 94 -0.94 0.26 15.65
N MET A 95 -0.66 0.73 16.87
CA MET A 95 -0.96 -0.06 18.08
C MET A 95 -2.45 -0.34 18.25
N LYS A 96 -3.32 0.62 17.90
CA LYS A 96 -4.78 0.42 17.91
C LYS A 96 -5.24 -0.61 16.88
N ALA A 97 -4.65 -0.66 15.68
CA ALA A 97 -5.00 -1.67 14.69
C ALA A 97 -4.69 -3.10 15.19
N ILE A 98 -3.56 -3.28 15.87
CA ILE A 98 -3.23 -4.54 16.54
C ILE A 98 -4.21 -4.83 17.69
N GLU A 99 -4.59 -3.82 18.48
CA GLU A 99 -5.60 -3.98 19.53
C GLU A 99 -6.96 -4.44 18.97
N THR A 100 -7.43 -3.83 17.88
CA THR A 100 -8.68 -4.21 17.22
C THR A 100 -8.64 -5.65 16.72
N MET A 101 -7.51 -6.12 16.17
CA MET A 101 -7.31 -7.52 15.80
C MET A 101 -7.52 -8.47 17.00
N LEU A 102 -7.07 -8.08 18.19
CA LEU A 102 -7.28 -8.84 19.42
C LEU A 102 -8.74 -8.78 19.89
N GLU A 103 -9.41 -7.64 19.74
CA GLU A 103 -10.82 -7.44 20.12
C GLU A 103 -11.75 -8.32 19.28
N ILE A 104 -11.50 -8.46 17.98
CA ILE A 104 -12.24 -9.37 17.08
C ILE A 104 -11.77 -10.83 17.18
N GLU A 105 -11.06 -11.18 18.24
CA GLU A 105 -10.59 -12.54 18.53
C GLU A 105 -9.75 -13.21 17.44
N PHE A 106 -9.00 -12.41 16.67
CA PHE A 106 -8.25 -12.89 15.51
C PHE A 106 -9.15 -13.58 14.48
N ASP A 107 -10.41 -13.12 14.34
CA ASP A 107 -11.29 -13.55 13.25
C ASP A 107 -10.60 -13.25 11.92
N SER A 108 -10.31 -14.30 11.15
CA SER A 108 -9.46 -14.18 9.98
C SER A 108 -10.04 -13.23 8.95
N ASN A 109 -11.35 -13.26 8.73
CA ASN A 109 -11.99 -12.43 7.72
C ASN A 109 -12.01 -10.96 8.16
N GLY A 110 -12.36 -10.70 9.43
CA GLY A 110 -12.29 -9.37 10.02
C GLY A 110 -10.88 -8.78 10.01
N CYS A 111 -9.86 -9.60 10.28
CA CYS A 111 -8.46 -9.18 10.19
C CYS A 111 -8.09 -8.82 8.74
N ILE A 112 -8.34 -9.72 7.79
CA ILE A 112 -8.03 -9.48 6.37
C ILE A 112 -8.74 -8.21 5.89
N PHE A 113 -10.00 -8.01 6.25
CA PHE A 113 -10.76 -6.81 5.91
C PHE A 113 -10.14 -5.53 6.49
N LEU A 114 -9.86 -5.53 7.81
CA LEU A 114 -9.25 -4.40 8.51
C LEU A 114 -7.91 -4.00 7.89
N PHE A 115 -6.99 -4.97 7.73
CA PHE A 115 -5.64 -4.71 7.24
C PHE A 115 -5.60 -4.44 5.73
N SER A 116 -6.53 -5.00 4.95
CA SER A 116 -6.74 -4.59 3.55
C SER A 116 -7.13 -3.11 3.45
N ALA A 117 -8.05 -2.64 4.30
CA ALA A 117 -8.45 -1.23 4.32
C ALA A 117 -7.28 -0.31 4.73
N ILE A 118 -6.43 -0.76 5.65
CA ILE A 118 -5.20 -0.04 6.01
C ILE A 118 -4.21 -0.03 4.83
N GLY A 119 -4.03 -1.15 4.12
CA GLY A 119 -3.21 -1.25 2.91
C GLY A 119 -3.64 -0.29 1.81
N ASN A 120 -4.95 -0.17 1.54
CA ASN A 120 -5.48 0.81 0.60
C ASN A 120 -5.09 2.26 0.95
N ARG A 121 -5.09 2.61 2.25
CA ARG A 121 -4.61 3.94 2.69
C ARG A 121 -3.11 4.09 2.45
N HIS A 122 -2.31 3.08 2.71
CA HIS A 122 -0.86 3.13 2.46
C HIS A 122 -0.55 3.27 0.96
N CYS A 123 -1.31 2.60 0.09
CA CYS A 123 -1.25 2.81 -1.36
C CYS A 123 -1.54 4.28 -1.74
N SER A 124 -2.50 4.93 -1.08
CA SER A 124 -2.83 6.33 -1.34
C SER A 124 -1.68 7.29 -0.97
N TYR A 125 -0.81 6.89 -0.03
CA TYR A 125 0.40 7.63 0.35
C TYR A 125 1.61 7.32 -0.56
N GLY A 126 1.46 6.42 -1.54
CA GLY A 126 2.55 6.03 -2.44
C GLY A 126 3.59 5.12 -1.77
N ILE A 127 3.24 4.44 -0.68
CA ILE A 127 4.13 3.50 -0.02
C ILE A 127 4.28 2.26 -0.89
N GLU A 128 5.52 1.83 -1.10
CA GLU A 128 5.82 0.57 -1.77
C GLU A 128 5.52 -0.63 -0.86
N ALA A 129 4.97 -1.70 -1.44
CA ALA A 129 4.56 -2.87 -0.67
C ALA A 129 5.73 -3.54 0.08
N ASP A 130 6.92 -3.50 -0.49
CA ASP A 130 8.12 -4.15 0.05
C ASP A 130 8.64 -3.45 1.32
N TYR A 131 8.31 -2.16 1.53
CA TYR A 131 8.64 -1.46 2.77
C TYR A 131 7.94 -2.08 3.99
N LEU A 132 6.79 -2.74 3.78
CA LEU A 132 6.04 -3.38 4.85
C LEU A 132 6.71 -4.65 5.38
N ASP A 133 7.64 -5.27 4.63
CA ASP A 133 8.38 -6.46 5.06
C ASP A 133 9.32 -6.20 6.24
N TYR A 134 9.69 -4.93 6.46
CA TYR A 134 10.54 -4.52 7.59
C TYR A 134 9.77 -4.29 8.88
N VAL A 135 8.43 -4.17 8.82
CA VAL A 135 7.58 -3.91 9.99
C VAL A 135 7.66 -5.04 11.02
N PRO A 136 7.61 -6.34 10.67
CA PRO A 136 7.78 -7.43 11.65
C PRO A 136 9.10 -7.35 12.41
N GLN A 137 10.21 -7.02 11.72
CA GLN A 137 11.52 -6.87 12.35
C GLN A 137 11.54 -5.70 13.35
N ALA A 138 10.96 -4.55 12.97
CA ALA A 138 10.84 -3.39 13.85
C ALA A 138 9.93 -3.67 15.06
N PHE A 139 8.82 -4.37 14.84
CA PHE A 139 7.90 -4.79 15.90
C PHE A 139 8.58 -5.75 16.88
N ARG A 140 9.35 -6.72 16.37
CA ARG A 140 10.15 -7.64 17.18
C ARG A 140 11.11 -6.90 18.09
N PHE A 141 11.81 -5.88 17.60
CA PHE A 141 12.66 -5.04 18.44
C PHE A 141 11.87 -4.38 19.57
N MET A 142 10.70 -3.80 19.28
CA MET A 142 9.82 -3.26 20.32
C MET A 142 9.43 -4.34 21.35
N LEU A 143 9.09 -5.57 20.91
CA LEU A 143 8.78 -6.67 21.83
C LEU A 143 9.93 -6.97 22.79
N THR A 144 11.19 -6.97 22.31
CA THR A 144 12.35 -7.19 23.19
C THR A 144 12.43 -6.14 24.29
N LYS A 145 12.14 -4.88 23.97
CA LYS A 145 12.18 -3.76 24.93
C LYS A 145 11.00 -3.78 25.88
N ALA A 146 9.79 -4.00 25.36
CA ALA A 146 8.56 -3.98 26.14
C ALA A 146 8.44 -5.18 27.10
N LEU A 147 9.02 -6.33 26.76
CA LEU A 147 8.91 -7.56 27.57
C LEU A 147 10.15 -7.83 28.44
N GLY A 148 11.31 -7.27 28.08
CA GLY A 148 12.57 -7.47 28.79
C GLY A 148 12.89 -8.95 28.97
N ASN A 149 13.18 -9.37 30.19
CA ASN A 149 13.49 -10.77 30.55
C ASN A 149 12.35 -11.76 30.25
N ASN A 150 11.12 -11.29 30.00
CA ASN A 150 10.01 -12.16 29.63
C ASN A 150 9.95 -12.43 28.12
N TYR A 151 10.78 -11.78 27.31
CA TYR A 151 10.87 -12.04 25.89
C TYR A 151 11.49 -13.43 25.65
N THR A 152 10.91 -14.19 24.72
CA THR A 152 11.39 -15.54 24.36
C THR A 152 11.22 -15.77 22.86
N ASP A 153 11.97 -16.72 22.30
CA ASP A 153 11.82 -17.12 20.89
C ASP A 153 10.42 -17.61 20.58
N LYS A 154 9.74 -18.23 21.56
CA LYS A 154 8.34 -18.65 21.38
C LYS A 154 7.40 -17.46 21.24
N ILE A 155 7.59 -16.39 22.02
CA ILE A 155 6.81 -15.16 21.88
C ILE A 155 7.09 -14.54 20.51
N ALA A 156 8.36 -14.50 20.11
CA ALA A 156 8.78 -13.94 18.84
C ALA A 156 8.13 -14.66 17.65
N SER A 157 8.24 -15.99 17.61
CA SER A 157 7.64 -16.84 16.57
C SER A 157 6.12 -16.70 16.49
N VAL A 158 5.43 -16.57 17.63
CA VAL A 158 3.97 -16.40 17.66
C VAL A 158 3.54 -15.05 17.13
N TRP A 159 4.29 -13.98 17.44
CA TRP A 159 4.01 -12.67 16.87
C TRP A 159 4.33 -12.59 15.38
N ASP A 160 5.43 -13.20 14.93
CA ASP A 160 5.76 -13.29 13.51
C ASP A 160 4.67 -13.98 12.69
N GLU A 161 4.10 -15.08 13.20
CA GLU A 161 3.02 -15.81 12.54
C GLU A 161 1.85 -14.87 12.23
N ILE A 162 1.31 -14.16 13.22
CA ILE A 162 0.17 -13.26 13.00
C ILE A 162 0.58 -12.01 12.19
N LEU A 163 1.77 -11.47 12.41
CA LEU A 163 2.27 -10.32 11.66
C LEU A 163 2.41 -10.65 10.17
N SER A 164 2.83 -11.87 9.82
CA SER A 164 2.96 -12.29 8.42
C SER A 164 1.63 -12.22 7.67
N HIS A 165 0.52 -12.63 8.31
CA HIS A 165 -0.81 -12.58 7.71
C HIS A 165 -1.31 -11.15 7.52
N ILE A 166 -1.12 -10.27 8.52
CA ILE A 166 -1.61 -8.89 8.42
C ILE A 166 -0.78 -8.06 7.44
N ILE A 167 0.55 -8.28 7.38
CA ILE A 167 1.43 -7.60 6.44
C ILE A 167 1.10 -8.03 5.02
N LYS A 168 0.90 -9.34 4.79
CA LYS A 168 0.48 -9.86 3.49
C LYS A 168 -0.85 -9.22 3.04
N ALA A 169 -1.83 -9.07 3.95
CA ALA A 169 -3.11 -8.41 3.64
C ALA A 169 -2.94 -6.94 3.22
N MET A 170 -2.05 -6.21 3.89
CA MET A 170 -1.73 -4.84 3.51
C MET A 170 -1.02 -4.78 2.15
N GLN A 171 0.00 -5.61 1.96
CA GLN A 171 0.81 -5.66 0.75
C GLN A 171 -0.02 -5.96 -0.49
N ASP A 172 -0.93 -6.94 -0.41
CA ASP A 172 -1.79 -7.28 -1.55
C ASP A 172 -2.60 -6.07 -2.01
N LYS A 173 -3.13 -5.29 -1.06
CA LYS A 173 -3.88 -4.06 -1.37
C LYS A 173 -3.01 -2.92 -1.85
N VAL A 174 -1.79 -2.80 -1.34
CA VAL A 174 -0.82 -1.85 -1.89
C VAL A 174 -0.50 -2.18 -3.34
N ARG A 175 -0.13 -3.44 -3.64
CA ARG A 175 0.20 -3.88 -5.01
C ARG A 175 -0.98 -3.76 -5.97
N GLU A 176 -2.17 -4.18 -5.55
CA GLU A 176 -3.41 -4.05 -6.34
C GLU A 176 -3.70 -2.57 -6.67
N GLY A 177 -3.60 -1.69 -5.68
CA GLY A 177 -3.83 -0.26 -5.86
C GLY A 177 -2.78 0.42 -6.74
N THR A 178 -1.50 0.03 -6.62
CA THR A 178 -0.41 0.54 -7.46
C THR A 178 -0.61 0.13 -8.92
N LYS A 179 -0.85 -1.17 -9.18
CA LYS A 179 -1.12 -1.67 -10.53
C LYS A 179 -2.33 -0.96 -11.17
N LEU A 180 -3.40 -0.74 -10.41
CA LEU A 180 -4.58 -0.02 -10.90
C LEU A 180 -4.27 1.43 -11.30
N LYS A 181 -3.37 2.11 -10.58
CA LYS A 181 -2.93 3.47 -10.95
C LYS A 181 -2.13 3.46 -12.23
N GLU A 182 -1.16 2.55 -12.34
CA GLU A 182 -0.31 2.38 -13.53
C GLU A 182 -1.14 2.06 -14.79
N ASP A 183 -2.10 1.14 -14.68
CA ASP A 183 -3.01 0.78 -15.77
C ASP A 183 -3.85 1.98 -16.23
N LYS A 184 -4.36 2.80 -15.29
CA LYS A 184 -5.12 4.03 -15.60
C LYS A 184 -4.26 5.08 -16.29
N GLU A 185 -3.02 5.26 -15.84
CA GLU A 185 -2.07 6.20 -16.43
C GLU A 185 -1.65 5.78 -17.84
N GLU A 186 -1.45 4.49 -18.09
CA GLU A 186 -1.20 3.94 -19.42
C GLU A 186 -2.38 4.19 -20.36
N VAL A 187 -3.62 3.95 -19.91
CA VAL A 187 -4.82 4.23 -20.70
C VAL A 187 -4.93 5.73 -21.01
N ALA A 188 -4.70 6.61 -20.03
CA ALA A 188 -4.73 8.06 -20.23
C ALA A 188 -3.66 8.52 -21.24
N ARG A 189 -2.44 7.97 -21.15
CA ARG A 189 -1.36 8.25 -22.13
C ARG A 189 -1.74 7.82 -23.55
N ARG A 190 -2.36 6.65 -23.72
CA ARG A 190 -2.84 6.17 -25.03
C ARG A 190 -3.90 7.08 -25.63
N ILE A 191 -4.90 7.49 -24.83
CA ILE A 191 -5.96 8.40 -25.28
C ILE A 191 -5.38 9.76 -25.70
N SER A 192 -4.46 10.31 -24.89
CA SER A 192 -3.79 11.58 -25.20
C SER A 192 -2.97 11.50 -26.49
N SER A 193 -2.21 10.41 -26.67
CA SER A 193 -1.43 10.17 -27.89
C SER A 193 -2.31 10.09 -29.14
N ALA A 194 -3.41 9.33 -29.06
CA ALA A 194 -4.37 9.19 -30.16
C ALA A 194 -5.00 10.53 -30.57
N TYR A 195 -5.36 11.37 -29.60
CA TYR A 195 -5.90 12.71 -29.86
C TYR A 195 -4.89 13.63 -30.57
N LEU A 196 -3.61 13.57 -30.19
CA LEU A 196 -2.54 14.36 -30.81
C LEU A 196 -2.24 13.90 -32.26
N THR A 197 -2.34 12.60 -32.55
CA THR A 197 -2.16 12.09 -33.91
C THR A 197 -3.30 12.48 -34.84
N ASP A 198 -4.54 12.55 -34.34
CA ASP A 198 -5.71 12.91 -35.13
C ASP A 198 -5.69 14.40 -35.53
N LYS A 199 -5.36 15.30 -34.58
CA LYS A 199 -5.17 16.74 -34.85
C LYS A 199 -4.09 17.03 -35.90
N LYS A 200 -2.95 16.33 -35.85
CA LYS A 200 -1.90 16.47 -36.87
C LYS A 200 -2.36 16.00 -38.25
N GLY A 201 -3.26 15.01 -38.30
CA GLY A 201 -3.88 14.53 -39.54
C GLY A 201 -4.89 15.52 -40.14
N GLU A 202 -5.59 16.28 -39.32
CA GLU A 202 -6.51 17.34 -39.74
C GLU A 202 -5.76 18.60 -40.23
N ASP A 203 -4.71 19.04 -39.53
CA ASP A 203 -3.90 20.19 -39.94
C ASP A 203 -3.20 19.95 -41.31
N CYS A 204 -2.71 18.72 -41.55
CA CYS A 204 -2.10 18.35 -42.84
C CYS A 204 -3.10 18.35 -44.02
N LYS A 205 -4.42 18.20 -43.78
CA LYS A 205 -5.44 18.20 -44.85
C LYS A 205 -5.92 19.61 -45.21
N SER A 206 -5.57 20.64 -44.44
CA SER A 206 -6.00 22.03 -44.70
C SER A 206 -5.06 22.84 -45.61
N THR A 207 -3.89 22.31 -45.98
CA THR A 207 -2.86 23.05 -46.75
C THR A 207 -2.78 22.68 -48.24
N THR A 208 -3.66 21.82 -48.76
CA THR A 208 -3.75 21.51 -50.20
C THR A 208 -5.05 22.07 -50.79
N ASN A 209 -5.12 23.39 -51.00
CA ASN A 209 -6.04 24.02 -51.94
C ASN A 209 -5.44 25.38 -52.36
N GLY A 210 -4.56 25.34 -53.35
CA GLY A 210 -3.98 26.55 -53.92
C GLY A 210 -2.99 26.25 -55.03
N SER A 211 -3.50 25.91 -56.22
CA SER A 211 -2.90 26.29 -57.51
C SER A 211 -3.60 25.59 -58.70
N GLU A 212 -4.67 26.18 -59.22
CA GLU A 212 -5.14 26.05 -60.61
C GLU A 212 -5.97 27.32 -60.87
N ASP A 213 -5.91 28.06 -61.96
CA ASP A 213 -5.03 28.12 -63.12
C ASP A 213 -5.31 29.51 -63.70
N SER A 214 -4.29 30.30 -64.03
CA SER A 214 -4.49 31.50 -64.87
C SER A 214 -3.90 31.22 -66.24
N PRO A 215 -4.71 31.43 -67.29
CA PRO A 215 -4.16 32.11 -68.45
C PRO A 215 -5.06 33.23 -68.98
N ASN A 216 -4.46 34.42 -68.99
CA ASN A 216 -4.26 35.26 -70.18
C ASN A 216 -5.45 35.97 -70.87
N VAL A 217 -5.39 37.31 -70.86
CA VAL A 217 -5.46 38.26 -72.00
C VAL A 217 -6.60 38.06 -73.01
N MET A 218 -7.58 38.97 -73.04
CA MET A 218 -7.61 40.20 -73.87
C MET A 218 -8.86 41.03 -73.53
#